data_AF-A0A7V7WZ68-F1
#
_entry.id   AF-A0A7V7WZ68-F1
#
_cell.length_a   1.000
_cell.length_b   1.000
_cell.length_c   1.000
_cell.angle_alpha   90.00
_cell.angle_beta   90.00
_cell.angle_gamma   90.00
#
_symmetry.space_group_name_H-M   'P 1'
#
loop_
_entity.id
_entity.type
_entity.pdbx_description
1 polymer ?
#
loop_
_entity_poly.entity_id
_entity_poly.type
_entity_poly.pdbx_seq_one_letter_code
_entity_poly.pdbx_strand_id
1 'polypeptide(L)'
;MHTKTHACPPWTVRAWPPLLWQVDKLQPLRLQHLGTRVTNPGDQISRTSGQTIWAAAADDGQAGMAWDWIQLSAGVVAMADPLSVITNVHLVGADGDSLGPLESLRRLNEVVHALPWQGEVERVLGVAVSAA
;
A
#
# COMPACT_ATOMS: atom_id res chain seq x y z
N MET A 1 -1.77 -22.65 -14.74
CA MET A 1 -3.09 -22.04 -14.45
C MET A 1 -2.85 -20.54 -14.43
N HIS A 2 -3.24 -19.82 -15.48
CA HIS A 2 -3.01 -18.37 -15.56
C HIS A 2 -4.08 -17.68 -14.71
N THR A 3 -3.74 -17.33 -13.48
CA THR A 3 -4.60 -16.52 -12.61
C THR A 3 -4.72 -15.16 -13.28
N LYS A 4 -5.86 -14.90 -13.93
CA LYS A 4 -6.26 -13.53 -14.27
C LYS A 4 -6.27 -12.75 -12.96
N THR A 5 -5.34 -11.82 -12.80
CA THR A 5 -5.30 -10.88 -11.69
C THR A 5 -6.55 -10.02 -11.80
N HIS A 6 -7.67 -10.46 -11.21
CA HIS A 6 -8.79 -9.58 -10.95
C HIS A 6 -8.23 -8.44 -10.11
N ALA A 7 -8.23 -7.22 -10.68
CA ALA A 7 -7.69 -6.04 -10.02
C ALA A 7 -8.38 -5.91 -8.66
N CYS A 8 -7.65 -6.23 -7.59
CA CYS A 8 -8.14 -6.16 -6.21
C CYS A 8 -8.24 -4.67 -5.86
N PRO A 9 -9.44 -4.09 -5.77
CA PRO A 9 -9.55 -2.68 -5.46
C PRO A 9 -9.01 -2.42 -4.04
N PRO A 10 -8.29 -1.33 -3.78
CA PRO A 10 -7.69 -1.03 -2.47
C PRO A 10 -8.65 -1.12 -1.27
N TRP A 11 -9.93 -0.79 -1.48
CA TRP A 11 -10.95 -0.86 -0.44
C TRP A 11 -11.21 -2.28 0.06
N THR A 12 -10.86 -3.33 -0.70
CA THR A 12 -11.04 -4.72 -0.28
C THR A 12 -10.22 -5.07 0.96
N VAL A 13 -9.10 -4.38 1.19
CA VAL A 13 -8.28 -4.55 2.40
C VAL A 13 -9.12 -4.29 3.65
N ARG A 14 -10.08 -3.36 3.62
CA ARG A 14 -10.97 -3.10 4.77
C ARG A 14 -11.93 -4.25 5.08
N ALA A 15 -12.18 -5.13 4.11
CA ALA A 15 -13.02 -6.30 4.31
C ALA A 15 -12.23 -7.52 4.80
N TRP A 16 -10.90 -7.42 4.91
CA TRP A 16 -10.07 -8.50 5.45
C TRP A 16 -10.24 -8.55 6.98
N PRO A 17 -10.13 -9.75 7.60
CA PRO A 17 -10.21 -9.87 9.06
C PRO A 17 -9.20 -8.93 9.74
N PRO A 18 -9.60 -8.18 10.78
CA PRO A 18 -8.67 -7.34 11.53
C PRO A 18 -7.48 -8.14 12.07
N LEU A 19 -6.28 -7.62 11.86
CA LEU A 19 -5.04 -8.27 12.29
C LEU A 19 -4.33 -7.43 13.34
N LEU A 20 -4.10 -7.99 14.52
CA LEU A 20 -3.30 -7.34 15.56
C LEU A 20 -1.82 -7.58 15.28
N TRP A 21 -1.05 -6.52 15.05
CA TRP A 21 0.39 -6.61 14.84
C TRP A 21 1.16 -5.88 15.94
N GLN A 22 1.97 -6.64 16.68
CA GLN A 22 2.89 -6.11 17.67
C GLN A 22 4.10 -5.49 16.99
N VAL A 23 4.30 -4.20 17.19
CA VAL A 23 5.33 -3.41 16.48
C VAL A 23 6.75 -3.82 16.88
N ASP A 24 6.92 -4.33 18.11
CA ASP A 24 8.21 -4.80 18.63
C ASP A 24 8.49 -6.29 18.35
N LYS A 25 7.63 -6.98 17.59
CA LYS A 25 7.94 -8.36 17.17
C LYS A 25 9.20 -8.36 16.30
N LEU A 26 10.08 -9.34 16.57
CA LEU A 26 11.34 -9.55 15.84
C LEU A 26 11.17 -9.79 14.33
N GLN A 27 9.95 -10.00 13.83
CA GLN A 27 9.65 -10.23 12.43
C GLN A 27 8.81 -9.09 11.85
N PRO A 28 9.37 -8.26 10.93
CA PRO A 28 8.61 -7.26 10.22
C PRO A 28 7.61 -7.92 9.26
N LEU A 29 6.47 -7.28 9.03
CA LEU A 29 5.51 -7.70 8.00
C LEU A 29 6.19 -7.70 6.64
N ARG A 30 6.35 -8.89 6.04
CA ARG A 30 6.95 -9.06 4.71
C ARG A 30 5.90 -8.81 3.63
N LEU A 31 5.47 -7.56 3.50
CA LEU A 31 4.49 -7.14 2.51
C LEU A 31 5.06 -7.33 1.10
N GLN A 32 4.26 -8.00 0.27
CA GLN A 32 4.53 -8.24 -1.15
C GLN A 32 3.56 -7.43 -1.99
N HIS A 33 4.01 -6.99 -3.17
CA HIS A 33 3.18 -6.28 -4.12
C HIS A 33 2.07 -7.19 -4.64
N LEU A 34 0.81 -6.77 -4.49
CA LEU A 34 -0.34 -7.46 -5.08
C LEU A 34 -0.80 -6.79 -6.38
N GLY A 35 -0.63 -5.48 -6.50
CA GLY A 35 -1.02 -4.76 -7.70
C GLY A 35 -0.88 -3.25 -7.60
N THR A 36 -0.70 -2.63 -8.75
CA THR A 36 -0.76 -1.18 -8.92
C THR A 36 -1.71 -0.86 -10.06
N ARG A 37 -2.56 0.14 -9.85
CA ARG A 37 -3.54 0.60 -10.85
C ARG A 37 -3.43 2.09 -11.04
N VAL A 38 -3.44 2.54 -12.28
CA VAL A 38 -3.66 3.94 -12.65
C VAL A 38 -5.17 4.21 -12.61
N THR A 39 -5.58 5.20 -11.82
CA THR A 39 -6.99 5.62 -11.72
C THR A 39 -7.24 6.92 -12.47
N ASN A 40 -6.25 7.80 -12.52
CA ASN A 40 -6.23 8.96 -13.41
C ASN A 40 -4.96 8.89 -14.27
N PRO A 41 -5.05 8.72 -15.60
CA PRO A 41 -3.88 8.76 -16.48
C PRO A 41 -3.23 10.15 -16.53
N GLY A 42 -3.89 11.19 -16.02
CA GLY A 42 -3.42 12.57 -16.06
C GLY A 42 -3.68 13.22 -17.42
N ASP A 43 -3.65 14.55 -17.44
CA ASP A 43 -3.77 15.39 -18.64
C ASP A 43 -2.98 16.69 -18.44
N GLN A 44 -3.28 17.74 -19.22
CA GLN A 44 -2.58 19.03 -19.11
C GLN A 44 -2.81 19.73 -17.76
N ILE A 45 -3.83 19.33 -17.00
CA ILE A 45 -4.28 20.00 -15.78
C ILE A 45 -4.10 19.09 -14.56
N SER A 46 -4.36 17.80 -14.72
CA SER A 46 -4.36 16.80 -13.66
C SER A 46 -3.15 15.89 -13.75
N ARG A 47 -2.55 15.61 -12.59
CA ARG A 47 -1.43 14.67 -12.51
C ARG A 47 -1.92 13.23 -12.64
N THR A 48 -1.12 12.40 -13.27
CA THR A 48 -1.31 10.94 -13.27
C THR A 48 -1.29 10.44 -11.83
N SER A 49 -2.30 9.65 -11.45
CA SER A 49 -2.45 9.11 -10.11
C SER A 49 -3.09 7.74 -10.14
N GLY A 50 -2.99 7.06 -9.01
CA GLY A 50 -3.44 5.70 -8.90
C GLY A 50 -3.34 5.18 -7.50
N GLN A 51 -3.39 3.86 -7.39
CA GLN A 51 -3.39 3.16 -6.11
C GLN A 51 -2.47 1.95 -6.20
N THR A 52 -1.91 1.56 -5.06
CA THR A 52 -1.10 0.33 -4.92
C THR A 52 -1.59 -0.46 -3.72
N ILE A 53 -1.52 -1.79 -3.82
CA ILE A 53 -1.94 -2.73 -2.79
C ILE A 53 -0.82 -3.74 -2.52
N TRP A 54 -0.60 -3.99 -1.22
CA TRP A 54 0.46 -4.81 -0.68
C TRP A 54 -0.11 -5.73 0.40
N ALA A 55 0.41 -6.95 0.49
CA ALA A 55 -0.06 -7.91 1.49
C ALA A 55 1.03 -8.87 1.97
N ALA A 56 0.86 -9.35 3.20
CA ALA A 56 1.72 -10.35 3.81
C ALA A 56 0.84 -11.44 4.44
N ALA A 57 1.33 -12.68 4.39
CA ALA A 57 0.84 -13.71 5.29
C ALA A 57 1.42 -13.45 6.70
N ALA A 58 0.60 -13.67 7.72
CA ALA A 58 0.96 -13.63 9.13
C ALA A 58 0.36 -14.85 9.83
N ASP A 59 0.84 -15.16 11.04
CA ASP A 59 0.43 -16.36 11.78
C ASP A 59 -1.11 -16.41 11.97
N ASP A 60 -1.72 -15.25 12.22
CA ASP A 60 -3.14 -15.10 12.54
C ASP A 60 -3.99 -14.60 11.35
N GLY A 61 -3.45 -14.59 10.12
CA GLY A 61 -4.22 -14.23 8.92
C GLY A 61 -3.42 -13.49 7.85
N GLN A 62 -4.07 -12.51 7.20
CA GLN A 62 -3.47 -11.73 6.12
C GLN A 62 -3.43 -10.25 6.51
N ALA A 63 -2.23 -9.66 6.48
CA ALA A 63 -2.04 -8.23 6.62
C ALA A 63 -2.11 -7.57 5.25
N GLY A 64 -2.90 -6.51 5.10
CA GLY A 64 -3.03 -5.75 3.88
C GLY A 64 -2.80 -4.27 4.11
N MET A 65 -2.15 -3.63 3.14
CA MET A 65 -1.98 -2.19 3.09
C MET A 65 -2.21 -1.70 1.67
N ALA A 66 -2.90 -0.59 1.54
CA ALA A 66 -3.08 0.09 0.26
C ALA A 66 -3.11 1.60 0.43
N TRP A 67 -2.64 2.31 -0.57
CA TRP A 67 -2.62 3.77 -0.56
C TRP A 67 -2.64 4.33 -1.99
N ASP A 68 -2.98 5.61 -2.04
CA ASP A 68 -2.98 6.38 -3.27
C ASP A 68 -1.61 7.00 -3.54
N TRP A 69 -1.25 7.09 -4.82
CA TRP A 69 -0.02 7.71 -5.29
C TRP A 69 -0.31 8.74 -6.39
N ILE A 70 0.60 9.69 -6.53
CA ILE A 70 0.55 10.75 -7.55
C ILE A 70 1.92 10.91 -8.19
N GLN A 71 1.95 11.06 -9.51
CA GLN A 71 3.16 11.35 -10.25
C GLN A 71 3.41 12.87 -10.28
N LEU A 72 4.52 13.30 -9.69
CA LEU A 72 4.92 14.71 -9.64
C LEU A 72 5.68 15.12 -10.91
N SER A 73 6.48 14.22 -11.46
CA SER A 73 7.15 14.35 -12.74
C SER A 73 7.52 12.96 -13.27
N ALA A 74 8.05 12.88 -14.49
CA ALA A 74 8.57 11.62 -15.03
C ALA A 74 9.59 11.01 -14.04
N GLY A 75 9.37 9.75 -13.62
CA GLY A 75 10.22 9.06 -12.63
C GLY A 75 10.16 9.60 -11.20
N VAL A 76 9.18 10.45 -10.86
CA VAL A 76 8.99 10.94 -9.48
C VAL A 76 7.56 10.71 -9.06
N VAL A 77 7.37 9.72 -8.20
CA VAL A 77 6.07 9.34 -7.63
C VAL A 77 6.10 9.59 -6.13
N ALA A 78 5.01 10.17 -5.61
CA ALA A 78 4.81 10.39 -4.19
C ALA A 78 3.51 9.74 -3.73
N MET A 79 3.42 9.48 -2.43
CA MET A 79 2.15 9.14 -1.80
C MET A 79 1.22 10.36 -1.89
N ALA A 80 -0.04 10.15 -2.27
CA ALA A 80 -0.97 11.26 -2.48
C ALA A 80 -1.43 11.88 -1.15
N ASP A 81 -1.63 11.05 -0.13
CA ASP A 81 -1.97 11.47 1.23
C ASP A 81 -1.39 10.50 2.28
N PRO A 82 -0.34 10.91 3.02
CA PRO A 82 0.27 10.12 4.09
C PRO A 82 -0.67 9.76 5.24
N LEU A 83 -1.80 10.46 5.38
CA LEU A 83 -2.79 10.22 6.44
C LEU A 83 -3.83 9.17 6.04
N SER A 84 -3.89 8.77 4.77
CA SER A 84 -4.97 7.95 4.19
C SER A 84 -4.54 6.54 3.80
N VAL A 85 -3.69 5.89 4.61
CA VAL A 85 -3.34 4.48 4.42
C VAL A 85 -4.56 3.60 4.76
N ILE A 86 -4.96 2.75 3.82
CA ILE A 86 -6.01 1.76 4.02
C ILE A 86 -5.36 0.46 4.50
N THR A 87 -5.77 -0.03 5.67
CA THR A 87 -5.24 -1.27 6.23
C THR A 87 -6.27 -1.99 7.12
N ASN A 88 -6.14 -3.30 7.25
CA ASN A 88 -6.81 -4.11 8.28
C ASN A 88 -5.91 -4.37 9.50
N VAL A 89 -4.70 -3.80 9.52
CA VAL A 89 -3.73 -3.99 10.60
C VAL A 89 -3.99 -2.99 11.72
N HIS A 90 -4.15 -3.49 12.93
CA HIS A 90 -4.17 -2.71 14.16
C HIS A 90 -2.85 -2.90 14.90
N LEU A 91 -2.15 -1.80 15.13
CA LEU A 91 -0.85 -1.82 15.77
C LEU A 91 -1.02 -1.84 17.28
N VAL A 92 -0.34 -2.79 17.93
CA VAL A 92 -0.35 -2.95 19.38
C VAL A 92 1.06 -2.88 19.95
N GLY A 93 1.20 -2.33 21.16
CA GLY A 93 2.46 -2.26 21.89
C GLY A 93 2.83 -3.61 22.52
N ALA A 94 3.99 -3.65 23.20
CA ALA A 94 4.46 -4.84 23.91
C ALA A 94 3.45 -5.36 24.95
N ASP A 95 2.74 -4.46 25.62
CA ASP A 95 1.74 -4.79 26.64
C ASP A 95 0.40 -5.27 26.04
N GLY A 96 0.27 -5.29 24.70
CA GLY A 96 -0.95 -5.69 23.99
C GLY A 96 -1.95 -4.55 23.76
N ASP A 97 -1.70 -3.37 24.33
CA ASP A 97 -2.54 -2.19 24.15
C ASP A 97 -2.43 -1.62 22.74
N SER A 98 -3.54 -1.12 22.21
CA SER A 98 -3.57 -0.45 20.90
C SER A 98 -2.76 0.84 20.93
N LEU A 99 -1.92 1.02 19.91
CA LEU A 99 -1.18 2.27 19.74
C LEU A 99 -2.12 3.42 19.39
N GLY A 100 -1.79 4.61 19.87
CA GLY A 100 -2.54 5.82 19.55
C GLY A 100 -2.58 6.09 18.04
N PRO A 101 -3.58 6.86 17.54
CA PRO A 101 -3.77 7.06 16.10
C PRO A 101 -2.55 7.64 15.37
N LEU A 102 -1.91 8.66 15.96
CA LEU A 102 -0.75 9.32 15.36
C LEU A 102 0.48 8.41 15.31
N GLU A 103 0.72 7.66 16.39
CA GLU A 103 1.82 6.71 16.45
C GLU A 103 1.60 5.56 15.48
N SER A 104 0.37 5.04 15.41
CA SER A 104 0.01 4.01 14.42
C SER A 104 0.27 4.50 13.00
N LEU A 105 -0.14 5.72 12.68
CA LEU A 105 0.07 6.31 11.37
C LEU A 105 1.55 6.48 11.03
N ARG A 106 2.38 6.91 12.00
CA ARG A 106 3.83 7.02 11.83
C ARG A 106 4.43 5.66 11.47
N ARG A 107 4.09 4.61 12.22
CA ARG A 107 4.57 3.23 11.99
C ARG A 107 4.12 2.68 10.65
N LEU A 108 2.88 2.91 10.24
CA LEU A 108 2.40 2.49 8.91
C LEU A 108 3.16 3.22 7.79
N ASN A 109 3.45 4.51 7.95
CA ASN A 109 4.26 5.24 6.97
C ASN A 109 5.72 4.74 6.94
N GLU A 110 6.33 4.38 8.07
CA GLU A 110 7.65 3.72 8.11
C GLU A 110 7.66 2.45 7.26
N VAL A 111 6.60 1.64 7.35
CA VAL A 111 6.45 0.45 6.50
C VAL A 111 6.35 0.82 5.03
N VAL A 112 5.51 1.80 4.66
CA VAL A 112 5.39 2.27 3.27
C VAL A 112 6.74 2.73 2.72
N HIS A 113 7.50 3.52 3.49
CA HIS A 113 8.80 4.03 3.08
C HIS A 113 9.86 2.93 2.90
N ALA A 114 9.74 1.81 3.60
CA ALA A 114 10.65 0.67 3.48
C ALA A 114 10.34 -0.23 2.27
N LEU A 115 9.16 -0.10 1.65
CA LEU A 115 8.76 -0.91 0.51
C LEU A 115 9.29 -0.32 -0.82
N PRO A 116 9.64 -1.16 -1.81
CA PRO A 116 10.09 -0.70 -3.12
C PRO A 116 8.92 -0.25 -4.02
N TRP A 117 7.92 0.42 -3.46
CA TRP A 117 6.63 0.62 -4.11
C TRP A 117 6.68 1.62 -5.27
N GLN A 118 7.55 2.64 -5.20
CA GLN A 118 7.72 3.57 -6.32
C GLN A 118 8.16 2.84 -7.58
N GLY A 119 9.07 1.87 -7.46
CA GLY A 119 9.53 1.07 -8.60
C GLY A 119 8.41 0.24 -9.22
N GLU A 120 7.50 -0.31 -8.41
CA GLU A 120 6.31 -1.02 -8.94
C GLU A 120 5.33 -0.08 -9.64
N VAL A 121 5.20 1.16 -9.17
CA VAL A 121 4.39 2.18 -9.86
C VAL A 121 5.03 2.56 -11.19
N GLU A 122 6.32 2.86 -11.20
CA GLU A 122 7.06 3.21 -12.41
C GLU A 122 7.01 2.10 -13.45
N ARG A 123 7.14 0.83 -13.03
CA ARG A 123 7.00 -0.33 -13.92
C ARG A 123 5.63 -0.35 -14.61
N VAL A 124 4.55 -0.06 -13.88
CA VAL A 124 3.20 0.01 -14.46
C VAL A 124 3.04 1.21 -15.38
N LEU A 125 3.59 2.37 -15.01
CA LEU A 125 3.57 3.57 -15.85
C LEU A 125 4.35 3.36 -17.16
N GLY A 126 5.51 2.70 -17.13
CA GLY A 126 6.30 2.39 -18.32
C GLY A 126 5.60 1.43 -19.29
N VAL A 127 4.83 0.46 -18.75
CA VAL A 127 3.97 -0.41 -19.56
C VAL A 127 2.81 0.38 -20.18
N ALA A 128 2.21 1.32 -19.45
CA ALA A 128 1.11 2.15 -19.95
C ALA A 128 1.56 3.09 -21.08
N VAL A 129 2.77 3.67 -21.00
CA VAL A 129 3.33 4.53 -22.05
C VAL A 129 3.69 3.74 -23.31
N SER A 130 4.09 2.46 -23.19
CA SER A 130 4.42 1.62 -24.35
C SER A 130 3.20 1.10 -25.11
N ALA A 131 2.00 1.21 -24.53
CA ALA A 131 0.74 0.73 -25.11
C ALA A 131 -0.12 1.86 -25.72
N ALA A 132 0.34 3.12 -25.66
CA ALA A 132 -0.30 4.30 -26.23
C ALA A 132 0.42 4.74 -27.51
#